data_AF-A0AAV7NGY1-F1
#
_entry.id   AF-A0AAV7NGY1-F1
#
_cell.length_a   1.000
_cell.length_b   1.000
_cell.length_c   1.000
_cell.angle_alpha   90.00
_cell.angle_beta   90.00
_cell.angle_gamma   90.00
#
_symmetry.space_group_name_H-M   'P 1'
#
loop_
_entity.id
_entity.type
_entity.pdbx_description
1 polymer ?
#
loop_
_entity_poly.entity_id
_entity_poly.type
_entity_poly.pdbx_seq_one_letter_code
_entity_poly.pdbx_strand_id
1 'polypeptide(L)' 'ILADLENHALFKDDLECQKLILEAMKYHLLPERRTHMQSPRTKPRKSTVGTMYAVGGMDNN' A
#
# COMPACT_ATOMS: atom_id res chain seq x y z
N ILE A 1 -11.49 -1.08 -10.79
CA ILE A 1 -10.50 -0.34 -9.98
C ILE A 1 -9.56 0.50 -10.84
N LEU A 2 -8.79 -0.07 -11.78
CA LEU A 2 -7.92 0.72 -12.67
C LEU A 2 -8.71 1.66 -13.60
N ALA A 3 -9.75 1.13 -14.26
CA ALA A 3 -10.65 1.94 -15.09
C ALA A 3 -11.40 3.04 -14.31
N ASP A 4 -11.61 2.83 -13.01
CA ASP A 4 -12.28 3.81 -12.14
C ASP A 4 -11.33 4.95 -11.75
N LEU A 5 -10.02 4.68 -11.71
CA LEU A 5 -8.98 5.68 -11.41
C LEU A 5 -8.69 6.59 -12.60
N GLU A 6 -8.61 6.02 -13.80
CA GLU A 6 -8.34 6.77 -15.03
C GLU A 6 -9.45 7.78 -15.37
N ASN A 7 -10.70 7.47 -15.01
CA ASN A 7 -11.86 8.32 -15.29
C ASN A 7 -12.30 9.20 -14.11
N HIS A 8 -11.58 9.14 -12.98
CA HIS A 8 -12.02 9.86 -11.79
C HIS A 8 -11.79 11.38 -11.96
N ALA A 9 -12.85 12.16 -11.75
CA ALA A 9 -12.86 13.60 -12.03
C ALA A 9 -11.75 14.40 -11.33
N LEU A 10 -11.26 13.93 -10.17
CA LEU A 10 -10.20 14.61 -9.40
C LEU A 10 -8.78 14.39 -9.94
N PHE A 11 -8.52 13.32 -10.69
CA PHE A 11 -7.14 12.95 -11.09
C PHE A 11 -7.00 12.58 -12.55
N LYS A 12 -8.08 12.55 -13.33
CA LYS A 12 -8.07 12.26 -14.78
C LYS A 12 -7.08 13.13 -15.58
N ASP A 13 -6.87 14.38 -15.15
CA ASP A 13 -6.02 15.36 -15.84
C ASP A 13 -4.61 15.46 -15.21
N ASP A 14 -4.34 14.73 -14.12
CA ASP A 14 -3.05 14.72 -13.42
C ASP A 14 -2.39 13.34 -13.55
N LEU A 15 -1.54 13.22 -14.57
CA LEU A 15 -0.84 11.98 -14.86
C LEU A 15 0.16 11.57 -13.77
N GLU A 16 0.78 12.53 -13.08
CA GLU A 16 1.71 12.22 -11.99
C GLU A 16 0.94 11.66 -10.79
N CYS A 17 -0.22 12.24 -10.45
CA CYS A 17 -1.10 11.69 -9.44
C CYS A 17 -1.53 10.25 -9.76
N GLN A 18 -1.94 9.99 -11.01
CA GLN A 18 -2.31 8.63 -11.45
C GLN A 18 -1.15 7.64 -11.26
N LYS A 19 0.07 8.00 -11.67
CA LYS A 19 1.26 7.14 -11.49
C LYS A 19 1.49 6.79 -10.01
N LEU A 20 1.36 7.77 -9.12
CA LEU A 20 1.54 7.58 -7.67
C LEU A 20 0.49 6.63 -7.09
N ILE A 21 -0.77 6.76 -7.51
CA ILE A 21 -1.84 5.88 -7.05
C ILE A 21 -1.60 4.45 -7.55
N LEU A 22 -1.25 4.27 -8.82
CA LEU A 22 -0.94 2.97 -9.39
C LEU A 22 0.24 2.29 -8.70
N GLU A 23 1.28 3.05 -8.37
CA GLU A 23 2.41 2.56 -7.58
C GLU A 23 1.96 2.07 -6.19
N ALA A 24 1.19 2.89 -5.47
CA ALA A 24 0.69 2.54 -4.14
C ALA A 24 -0.19 1.28 -4.19
N MET A 25 -1.08 1.17 -5.17
CA MET A 25 -1.90 -0.01 -5.39
C MET A 25 -1.06 -1.27 -5.62
N LYS A 26 -0.08 -1.22 -6.54
CA LYS A 26 0.81 -2.35 -6.81
C LYS A 26 1.56 -2.77 -5.55
N TYR A 27 2.04 -1.81 -4.75
CA TYR A 27 2.72 -2.07 -3.49
C TYR A 27 1.86 -2.81 -2.47
N HIS A 28 0.59 -2.43 -2.35
CA HIS A 28 -0.33 -3.05 -1.41
C HIS A 28 -0.83 -4.41 -1.87
N LEU A 29 -1.10 -4.58 -3.18
CA LEU A 29 -1.64 -5.80 -3.76
C LEU A 29 -0.60 -6.89 -4.02
N LEU A 30 0.70 -6.55 -4.09
CA LEU A 30 1.78 -7.51 -4.39
C LEU A 30 2.84 -7.53 -3.27
N PRO A 31 2.53 -8.15 -2.10
CA PRO A 31 3.44 -8.21 -0.96
C PRO A 31 4.83 -8.79 -1.31
N GLU A 32 4.87 -9.80 -2.17
CA GLU A 32 6.06 -10.53 -2.58
C GLU A 32 7.02 -9.66 -3.40
N ARG A 33 6.50 -8.59 -4.03
CA ARG A 33 7.29 -7.69 -4.89
C ARG A 33 7.73 -6.41 -4.18
N ARG A 34 7.37 -6.20 -2.90
CA ARG A 34 7.66 -4.96 -2.18
C ARG A 34 9.15 -4.62 -2.10
N THR A 35 10.03 -5.62 -2.04
CA THR A 35 11.49 -5.44 -2.05
C THR A 35 12.00 -4.74 -3.31
N HIS A 36 11.31 -4.93 -4.44
CA HIS A 36 11.65 -4.31 -5.73
C HIS A 36 10.93 -2.98 -5.97
N MET A 37 10.00 -2.60 -5.08
CA MET A 37 9.22 -1.36 -5.15
C MET A 37 9.62 -0.37 -4.04
N GLN A 38 10.88 -0.44 -3.60
CA GLN A 38 11.41 0.48 -2.59
C GLN A 38 11.69 1.85 -3.22
N SER A 39 11.25 2.90 -2.54
CA SER A 39 11.41 4.29 -2.93
C SER A 39 11.52 5.15 -1.67
N PRO A 40 11.99 6.40 -1.77
CA PRO A 40 11.99 7.32 -0.63
C PRO A 40 10.61 7.55 -0.01
N ARG A 41 9.52 7.22 -0.71
CA ARG A 41 8.13 7.34 -0.21
C ARG A 41 7.63 6.07 0.49
N THR A 42 8.17 4.89 0.17
CA THR A 42 7.85 3.63 0.88
C THR A 42 8.57 3.57 2.22
N LYS A 43 8.11 4.41 3.14
CA LYS A 43 8.57 4.41 4.53
C LYS A 43 7.65 3.52 5.37
N PRO A 44 8.17 2.83 6.39
CA PRO A 44 7.32 2.23 7.42
C PRO A 44 6.31 3.28 7.88
N ARG A 45 5.02 2.91 7.92
CA ARG A 45 4.00 3.79 8.50
C ARG A 45 4.52 4.18 9.89
N LYS A 46 4.57 5.49 10.19
CA LYS A 46 4.80 5.98 11.54
C LYS A 46 3.62 5.51 12.39
N SER A 47 3.65 4.26 12.84
CA SER A 47 2.79 3.80 13.92
C SER A 47 3.34 4.45 15.19
N THR A 48 2.44 4.85 16.07
CA THR A 48 2.68 5.12 17.49
C THR A 48 3.95 4.42 17.99
N VAL A 49 4.87 5.20 18.54
CA VAL A 49 6.03 4.67 19.28
C VAL A 49 5.51 3.62 20.27
N GLY A 50 5.91 2.34 20.14
CA GLY A 50 5.44 1.26 21.01
C GLY A 50 5.59 -0.17 20.44
N THR A 51 5.50 -1.17 21.32
CA THR A 51 5.61 -2.60 20.99
C THR A 51 4.22 -3.20 20.74
N MET A 52 4.02 -3.86 19.60
CA MET A 52 2.81 -4.63 19.29
C MET A 52 3.04 -6.10 19.66
N TYR A 53 2.29 -6.59 20.65
CA TYR A 53 2.29 -8.01 21.02
C TYR A 53 1.08 -8.70 20.36
N ALA A 54 1.34 -9.74 19.59
CA ALA A 54 0.31 -10.66 19.12
C ALA A 54 0.40 -11.95 19.95
N VAL A 55 -0.69 -12.32 20.62
CA VAL A 55 -0.80 -13.57 21.37
C VAL A 55 -1.83 -14.44 20.67
N GLY A 56 -1.45 -15.65 20.27
CA GLY A 56 -2.34 -16.65 19.69
C GLY A 56 -2.28 -17.94 20.52
N GLY A 57 -3.40 -18.65 20.59
CA GLY A 57 -3.50 -20.00 21.14
C GLY A 57 -4.05 -20.94 20.08
N MET A 58 -3.56 -22.18 20.05
CA MET A 58 -4.17 -23.26 19.28
C MET A 58 -4.81 -24.20 20.29
N ASP A 59 -6.12 -24.38 20.19
CA ASP A 59 -6.87 -25.37 20.96
C ASP A 59 -6.49 -26.77 20.46
N ASN A 60 -5.86 -27.56 21.32
CA ASN A 60 -5.69 -28.98 21.12
C ASN A 60 -6.84 -29.69 21.83
N ASN A 61 -7.99 -29.83 21.15
CA ASN A 61 -9.05 -30.73 21.61
C ASN A 61 -9.34 -31.78 20.55
#